data_AF-Q4C6N0-F1
#
_entry.id   AF-Q4C6N0-F1
#
_cell.length_a   1.000
_cell.length_b   1.000
_cell.length_c   1.000
_cell.angle_alpha   90.00
_cell.angle_beta   90.00
_cell.angle_gamma   90.00
#
_symmetry.space_group_name_H-M   'P 1'
#
loop_
_entity.id
_entity.type
_entity.pdbx_description
1 polymer ?
#
loop_
_entity_poly.entity_id
_entity_poly.type
_entity_poly.pdbx_seq_one_letter_code
_entity_poly.pdbx_strand_id
1 'polypeptide(L)'
;MVHGIRTLLILPGTPLLEAQGDESIYEDMLEKNSWVVVDWQEKRHYKFEAIAYVVSLSPILFFLEPLLRWKPMMNGGTKFYEMIASNRKVAGNFTKPFKFHPLSVQSSSPFNLVVLLLLLLTTMWNLKGFLEQTVARNEEYRNNNKKDWILFTRNLLNRRTFQRINIIGYLTRLDQSWSIFAPEPPRDDGWHVILGKLNNGETVNLLDENSPISWDKPTLKQRRQIYQTIQWRVYYINLNRAIGQKLYPHFVDYLIREWNNNHPPEEQLESLEIYFMEERTVPPGEEQPINKEKVWPKS
;
A
#
# COMPACT_ATOMS: atom_id res chain seq x y z
N MET A 1 -5.58 33.78 -2.34
CA MET A 1 -4.47 33.14 -1.61
C MET A 1 -4.81 32.93 -0.13
N VAL A 2 -5.24 33.96 0.61
CA VAL A 2 -5.57 33.86 2.05
C VAL A 2 -6.68 32.84 2.36
N HIS A 3 -7.73 32.73 1.52
CA HIS A 3 -8.72 31.65 1.65
C HIS A 3 -8.09 30.24 1.62
N GLY A 4 -7.12 30.02 0.73
CA GLY A 4 -6.40 28.75 0.64
C GLY A 4 -5.57 28.46 1.89
N ILE A 5 -4.89 29.47 2.43
CA ILE A 5 -4.16 29.36 3.70
C ILE A 5 -5.13 28.98 4.83
N ARG A 6 -6.26 29.68 4.95
CA ARG A 6 -7.29 29.38 5.97
C ARG A 6 -7.83 27.95 5.87
N THR A 7 -8.12 27.48 4.65
CA THR A 7 -8.62 26.12 4.41
C THR A 7 -7.55 25.06 4.69
N LEU A 8 -6.32 25.25 4.20
CA LEU A 8 -5.21 24.31 4.40
C LEU A 8 -4.86 24.15 5.89
N LEU A 9 -4.91 25.25 6.64
CA LEU A 9 -4.58 25.26 8.07
C LEU A 9 -5.75 24.86 8.97
N ILE A 10 -6.94 24.60 8.41
CA ILE A 10 -8.16 24.24 9.14
C ILE A 10 -8.52 25.31 10.18
N LEU A 11 -8.63 26.56 9.72
CA LEU A 11 -8.98 27.72 10.54
C LEU A 11 -10.36 28.30 10.14
N PRO A 12 -11.47 27.54 10.22
CA PRO A 12 -12.75 27.92 9.64
C PRO A 12 -13.39 29.16 10.29
N GLY A 13 -13.11 29.40 11.58
CA GLY A 13 -13.65 30.52 12.34
C GLY A 13 -12.90 31.85 12.17
N THR A 14 -11.79 31.88 11.41
CA THR A 14 -11.00 33.10 11.26
C THR A 14 -11.66 34.06 10.27
N PRO A 15 -12.04 35.27 10.71
CA PRO A 15 -12.63 36.28 9.84
C PRO A 15 -11.58 36.74 8.82
N LEU A 16 -12.01 36.91 7.57
CA LEU A 16 -11.18 37.44 6.49
C LEU A 16 -11.82 38.75 6.04
N LEU A 17 -11.21 39.86 6.45
CA LEU A 17 -11.69 41.21 6.18
C LEU A 17 -10.78 41.88 5.15
N GLU A 18 -11.36 42.79 4.38
CA GLU A 18 -10.60 43.65 3.48
C GLU A 18 -9.93 44.76 4.29
N ALA A 19 -8.63 44.97 4.09
CA ALA A 19 -7.89 45.97 4.87
C ALA A 19 -8.43 47.39 4.67
N GLN A 20 -9.03 47.71 3.52
CA GLN A 20 -9.63 49.04 3.29
C GLN A 20 -10.80 49.35 4.24
N GLY A 21 -11.36 48.36 4.93
CA GLY A 21 -12.42 48.56 5.91
C GLY A 21 -11.94 49.13 7.26
N ASP A 22 -10.63 49.16 7.51
CA ASP A 22 -10.01 49.68 8.73
C ASP A 22 -8.79 50.53 8.36
N GLU A 23 -8.86 51.84 8.64
CA GLU A 23 -7.82 52.81 8.26
C GLU A 23 -6.45 52.46 8.84
N SER A 24 -6.39 52.00 10.10
CA SER A 24 -5.13 51.66 10.76
C SER A 24 -4.49 50.39 10.19
N ILE A 25 -5.30 49.38 9.86
CA ILE A 25 -4.78 48.15 9.22
C ILE A 25 -4.37 48.43 7.77
N TYR A 26 -5.08 49.33 7.09
CA TYR A 26 -4.74 49.74 5.73
C TYR A 26 -3.41 50.49 5.67
N GLU A 27 -3.17 51.43 6.58
CA GLU A 27 -1.89 52.13 6.71
C GLU A 27 -0.74 51.14 6.92
N ASP A 28 -0.89 50.21 7.87
CA ASP A 28 0.09 49.14 8.12
C ASP A 28 0.34 48.25 6.90
N MET A 29 -0.72 47.87 6.18
CA MET A 29 -0.59 47.07 4.96
C MET A 29 0.24 47.80 3.91
N LEU A 30 0.01 49.11 3.74
CA LEU A 30 0.72 49.95 2.77
C LEU A 30 2.18 50.17 3.21
N GLU A 31 2.40 50.55 4.45
CA GLU A 31 3.74 50.83 5.00
C GLU A 31 4.62 49.58 5.00
N LYS A 32 4.09 48.44 5.47
CA LYS A 32 4.84 47.18 5.56
C LYS A 32 4.82 46.37 4.26
N ASN A 33 4.05 46.79 3.26
CA ASN A 33 3.74 46.07 2.02
C ASN A 33 3.40 44.60 2.27
N SER A 34 2.48 44.35 3.20
CA SER A 34 2.20 43.01 3.71
C SER A 34 0.72 42.81 3.99
N TRP A 35 0.26 41.56 3.89
CA TRP A 35 -0.94 41.12 4.61
C TRP A 35 -0.74 41.25 6.12
N VAL A 36 -1.84 41.45 6.84
CA VAL A 36 -1.85 41.66 8.29
C VAL A 36 -2.65 40.55 8.94
N VAL A 37 -2.09 39.91 9.95
CA VAL A 37 -2.80 38.99 10.83
C VAL A 37 -2.85 39.61 12.22
N VAL A 38 -4.05 39.74 12.77
CA VAL A 38 -4.27 40.27 14.12
C VAL A 38 -4.55 39.08 15.04
N ASP A 39 -3.80 38.97 16.14
CA ASP A 39 -4.05 37.95 17.14
C ASP A 39 -5.16 38.37 18.14
N TRP A 40 -5.43 37.50 19.10
CA TRP A 40 -6.44 37.74 20.14
C TRP A 40 -6.02 38.82 21.16
N GLN A 41 -4.75 39.22 21.19
CA GLN A 41 -4.20 40.30 22.01
C GLN A 41 -4.09 41.61 21.22
N GLU A 42 -4.69 41.69 20.03
CA GLU A 42 -4.60 42.83 19.10
C GLU A 42 -3.18 43.08 18.54
N LYS A 43 -2.26 42.13 18.72
CA LYS A 43 -0.92 42.20 18.14
C LYS A 43 -0.98 41.88 16.65
N ARG A 44 -0.27 42.70 15.87
CA ARG A 44 -0.22 42.60 14.41
C ARG A 44 1.03 41.85 13.97
N HIS A 45 0.81 40.89 13.09
CA HIS A 45 1.81 40.01 12.51
C HIS A 45 1.90 40.26 11.00
N TYR A 46 3.12 40.24 10.45
CA TYR A 46 3.37 40.63 9.05
C TYR A 46 4.24 39.62 8.30
N LYS A 47 4.19 39.67 6.97
CA LYS A 47 5.03 38.93 6.01
C LYS A 47 5.06 37.43 6.31
N PHE A 48 6.25 36.86 6.47
CA PHE A 48 6.45 35.44 6.78
C PHE A 48 6.18 35.11 8.24
N GLU A 49 6.32 36.10 9.14
CA GLU A 49 6.02 35.91 10.56
C GLU A 49 4.52 35.67 10.78
N ALA A 50 3.67 36.38 10.03
CA ALA A 50 2.23 36.09 9.98
C ALA A 50 1.92 34.66 9.52
N ILE A 51 2.70 34.08 8.58
CA ILE A 51 2.55 32.68 8.15
C ILE A 51 2.91 31.74 9.30
N ALA A 52 4.05 31.96 9.94
CA ALA A 52 4.49 31.15 11.07
C ALA A 52 3.46 31.19 12.21
N TYR A 53 2.88 32.35 12.49
CA TYR A 53 1.82 32.52 13.48
C TYR A 53 0.54 31.74 13.10
N VAL A 54 -0.01 31.90 11.90
CA VAL A 54 -1.24 31.15 11.55
C VAL A 54 -1.01 29.63 11.48
N VAL A 55 0.20 29.18 11.12
CA VAL A 55 0.56 27.75 11.15
C VAL A 55 0.56 27.22 12.59
N SER A 56 1.00 28.02 13.56
CA SER A 56 0.99 27.65 14.98
C SER A 56 -0.42 27.38 15.51
N LEU A 57 -1.43 27.99 14.89
CA LEU A 57 -2.84 27.80 15.26
C LEU A 57 -3.49 26.59 14.58
N SER A 58 -2.82 25.94 13.63
CA SER A 58 -3.39 24.81 12.89
C SER A 58 -3.44 23.53 13.73
N PRO A 59 -4.60 22.85 13.83
CA PRO A 59 -4.73 21.60 14.59
C PRO A 59 -3.80 20.47 14.11
N ILE A 60 -3.44 20.49 12.83
CA ILE A 60 -2.65 19.43 12.18
C ILE A 60 -1.23 19.87 11.81
N LEU A 61 -0.96 21.16 11.64
CA LEU A 61 0.31 21.67 11.15
C LEU A 61 1.09 22.52 12.16
N PHE A 62 0.60 22.66 13.41
CA PHE A 62 1.27 23.44 14.46
C PHE A 62 2.72 23.05 14.69
N PHE A 63 3.07 21.77 14.52
CA PHE A 63 4.43 21.26 14.75
C PHE A 63 5.48 21.83 13.77
N LEU A 64 5.05 22.47 12.67
CA LEU A 64 5.95 23.13 11.73
C LEU A 64 6.40 24.51 12.22
N GLU A 65 5.73 25.11 13.21
CA GLU A 65 6.03 26.46 13.68
C GLU A 65 7.50 26.65 14.14
N PRO A 66 8.11 25.73 14.91
CA PRO A 66 9.50 25.91 15.35
C PRO A 66 10.49 25.96 14.18
N LEU A 67 10.20 25.19 13.12
CA LEU A 67 10.97 25.20 11.89
C LEU A 67 10.79 26.52 11.11
N LEU A 68 9.57 27.04 11.05
CA LEU A 68 9.29 28.30 10.37
C LEU A 68 9.91 29.51 11.10
N ARG A 69 9.95 29.48 12.44
CA ARG A 69 10.59 30.52 13.26
C ARG A 69 12.11 30.38 13.38
N TRP A 70 12.70 29.31 12.85
CA TRP A 70 14.15 29.18 12.77
C TRP A 70 14.74 30.35 11.96
N LYS A 71 15.73 31.06 12.52
CA LYS A 71 16.23 32.35 11.97
C LYS A 71 16.55 32.31 10.46
N PRO A 72 17.25 31.29 9.92
CA PRO A 72 17.50 31.18 8.48
C PRO A 72 16.20 31.08 7.66
N MET A 73 15.24 30.27 8.11
CA MET A 73 13.95 30.11 7.45
C MET A 73 13.12 31.40 7.51
N MET A 74 13.07 32.06 8.67
CA MET A 74 12.35 33.32 8.85
C MET A 74 12.91 34.43 7.93
N ASN A 75 14.24 34.55 7.86
CA ASN A 75 14.89 35.54 7.00
C ASN A 75 14.68 35.22 5.51
N GLY A 76 14.85 33.96 5.12
CA GLY A 76 14.64 33.51 3.74
C GLY A 76 13.19 33.68 3.28
N GLY A 77 12.24 33.25 4.11
CA GLY A 77 10.81 33.37 3.87
C GLY A 77 10.35 34.83 3.81
N THR A 78 10.89 35.71 4.65
CA THR A 78 10.58 37.16 4.61
C THR A 78 11.08 37.79 3.31
N LYS A 79 12.31 37.51 2.88
CA LYS A 79 12.84 37.99 1.59
C LYS A 79 12.02 37.48 0.41
N PHE A 80 11.63 36.21 0.44
CA PHE A 80 10.78 35.61 -0.59
C PHE A 80 9.39 36.28 -0.63
N TYR A 81 8.79 36.52 0.53
CA TYR A 81 7.53 37.26 0.63
C TYR A 81 7.66 38.67 0.05
N GLU A 82 8.70 39.41 0.41
CA GLU A 82 8.96 40.77 -0.10
C GLU A 82 9.13 40.79 -1.62
N MET A 83 9.84 39.82 -2.19
CA MET A 83 9.98 39.66 -3.64
C MET A 83 8.61 39.45 -4.32
N ILE A 84 7.72 38.66 -3.73
CA ILE A 84 6.35 38.48 -4.25
C ILE A 84 5.55 39.77 -4.09
N ALA A 85 5.64 40.42 -2.94
CA ALA A 85 4.89 41.63 -2.61
C ALA A 85 5.28 42.81 -3.49
N SER A 86 6.56 42.96 -3.84
CA SER A 86 7.04 43.98 -4.80
C SER A 86 6.61 43.66 -6.24
N ASN A 87 6.42 42.39 -6.58
CA ASN A 87 6.01 41.91 -7.91
C ASN A 87 4.56 41.45 -7.96
N ARG A 88 3.68 42.04 -7.14
CA ARG A 88 2.31 41.55 -6.88
C ARG A 88 1.47 41.36 -8.15
N LYS A 89 1.68 42.18 -9.20
CA LYS A 89 1.00 42.05 -10.50
C LYS A 89 1.40 40.76 -11.25
N VAL A 90 2.70 40.44 -11.28
CA VAL A 90 3.21 39.22 -11.92
C VAL A 90 2.78 37.98 -11.13
N ALA A 91 2.92 38.03 -9.80
CA ALA A 91 2.49 36.95 -8.91
C ALA A 91 0.96 36.72 -8.97
N GLY A 92 0.18 37.80 -9.08
CA GLY A 92 -1.27 37.73 -9.26
C GLY A 92 -1.67 37.06 -10.58
N ASN A 93 -0.98 37.38 -11.67
CA ASN A 93 -1.22 36.74 -12.97
C ASN A 93 -0.85 35.25 -12.96
N PHE A 94 0.26 34.88 -12.32
CA PHE A 94 0.68 33.48 -12.17
C PHE A 94 -0.29 32.66 -11.32
N THR A 95 -0.85 33.26 -10.26
CA THR A 95 -1.77 32.57 -9.33
C THR A 95 -3.24 32.60 -9.76
N LYS A 96 -3.56 33.28 -10.86
CA LYS A 96 -4.93 33.40 -11.40
C LYS A 96 -5.65 32.05 -11.62
N PRO A 97 -5.00 30.97 -12.12
CA PRO A 97 -5.64 29.66 -12.24
C PRO A 97 -6.01 29.01 -10.89
N PHE A 98 -5.32 29.38 -9.80
CA PHE A 98 -5.53 28.84 -8.46
C PHE A 98 -6.49 29.70 -7.62
N LYS A 99 -7.42 30.41 -8.27
CA LYS A 99 -8.44 31.18 -7.56
C LYS A 99 -9.26 30.22 -6.68
N PHE A 100 -9.41 30.58 -5.41
CA PHE A 100 -10.23 29.80 -4.49
C PHE A 100 -11.69 29.89 -4.95
N HIS A 101 -12.29 28.74 -5.22
CA HIS A 101 -13.72 28.62 -5.48
C HIS A 101 -14.32 27.89 -4.29
N PRO A 102 -15.25 28.51 -3.53
CA PRO A 102 -15.93 27.80 -2.47
C PRO A 102 -16.66 26.60 -3.10
N LEU A 103 -16.42 25.40 -2.57
CA LEU A 103 -17.15 24.21 -2.96
C LEU A 103 -18.59 24.33 -2.45
N SER A 104 -19.46 24.95 -3.23
CA SER A 104 -20.90 24.81 -3.03
C SER A 104 -21.31 23.45 -3.59
N VAL A 105 -21.46 22.45 -2.72
CA VAL A 105 -22.04 21.16 -3.12
C VAL A 105 -23.52 21.40 -3.39
N GLN A 106 -23.86 21.68 -4.64
CA GLN A 106 -25.25 21.77 -5.07
C GLN A 106 -25.74 20.34 -5.31
N SER A 107 -26.66 19.88 -4.45
CA SER A 107 -27.31 18.59 -4.64
C SER A 107 -28.31 18.70 -5.80
N SER A 108 -27.92 18.21 -6.98
CA SER A 108 -28.86 17.99 -8.07
C SER A 108 -29.40 16.56 -8.00
N SER A 109 -30.64 16.33 -8.40
CA SER A 109 -31.23 14.98 -8.41
C SER A 109 -30.41 13.96 -9.23
N PRO A 110 -29.86 14.29 -10.41
CA PRO A 110 -28.98 13.38 -11.15
C PRO A 110 -27.68 13.08 -10.39
N PHE A 111 -27.08 14.07 -9.74
CA PHE A 111 -25.88 13.87 -8.94
C PHE A 111 -26.14 12.95 -7.75
N ASN A 112 -27.23 13.18 -7.02
CA ASN A 112 -27.65 12.33 -5.91
C ASN A 112 -27.92 10.89 -6.34
N LEU A 113 -28.52 10.69 -7.53
CA LEU A 113 -28.74 9.36 -8.10
C LEU A 113 -27.41 8.64 -8.39
N VAL A 114 -26.44 9.34 -8.98
CA VAL A 114 -25.11 8.78 -9.24
C VAL A 114 -24.42 8.40 -7.93
N VAL A 115 -24.46 9.28 -6.93
CA VAL A 115 -23.89 9.00 -5.60
C VAL A 115 -24.56 7.78 -4.96
N LEU A 116 -25.90 7.69 -5.01
CA LEU A 116 -26.64 6.55 -4.50
C LEU A 116 -26.26 5.25 -5.21
N LEU A 117 -26.10 5.27 -6.54
CA LEU A 117 -25.67 4.11 -7.31
C LEU A 117 -24.26 3.66 -6.90
N LEU A 118 -23.32 4.58 -6.73
CA LEU A 118 -21.95 4.26 -6.29
C LEU A 118 -21.93 3.66 -4.87
N LEU A 119 -22.75 4.21 -3.96
CA LEU A 119 -22.89 3.67 -2.61
C LEU A 119 -23.49 2.26 -2.62
N LEU A 120 -24.53 2.02 -3.43
CA LEU A 120 -25.13 0.70 -3.59
C LEU A 120 -24.15 -0.31 -4.18
N LEU A 121 -23.41 0.06 -5.23
CA LEU A 121 -22.39 -0.79 -5.84
C LEU A 121 -21.29 -1.16 -4.84
N THR A 122 -20.78 -0.17 -4.11
CA THR A 122 -19.73 -0.37 -3.09
C THR A 122 -20.23 -1.26 -1.96
N THR A 123 -21.45 -1.03 -1.47
CA THR A 123 -22.06 -1.82 -0.40
C THR A 123 -22.29 -3.27 -0.86
N MET A 124 -22.80 -3.45 -2.07
CA MET A 124 -23.01 -4.78 -2.66
C MET A 124 -21.68 -5.52 -2.82
N TRP A 125 -20.61 -4.83 -3.24
CA TRP A 125 -19.29 -5.45 -3.39
C TRP A 125 -18.71 -5.90 -2.04
N ASN A 126 -18.77 -5.03 -1.03
CA ASN A 126 -18.35 -5.35 0.34
C ASN A 126 -19.16 -6.52 0.91
N LEU A 127 -20.48 -6.53 0.69
CA LEU A 127 -21.36 -7.63 1.11
C LEU A 127 -20.99 -8.94 0.42
N LYS A 128 -20.74 -8.92 -0.90
CA LYS A 128 -20.31 -10.11 -1.64
C LYS A 128 -18.99 -10.66 -1.10
N GLY A 129 -17.99 -9.79 -0.89
CA GLY A 129 -16.70 -10.19 -0.31
C GLY A 129 -16.86 -10.83 1.07
N PHE A 130 -17.66 -10.22 1.94
CA PHE A 130 -17.98 -10.76 3.26
C PHE A 130 -18.65 -12.15 3.19
N LEU A 131 -19.61 -12.33 2.29
CA LEU A 131 -20.33 -13.60 2.12
C LEU A 131 -19.41 -14.72 1.61
N GLU A 132 -18.58 -14.44 0.60
CA GLU A 132 -17.61 -15.40 0.06
C GLU A 132 -16.60 -15.83 1.13
N GLN A 133 -16.05 -14.88 1.88
CA GLN A 133 -15.11 -15.19 2.98
C GLN A 133 -15.78 -16.00 4.10
N THR A 134 -17.00 -15.63 4.49
CA THR A 134 -17.74 -16.33 5.55
C THR A 134 -18.04 -17.79 5.16
N VAL A 135 -18.45 -18.01 3.91
CA VAL A 135 -18.68 -19.35 3.37
C VAL A 135 -17.37 -20.13 3.26
N ALA A 136 -16.30 -19.53 2.75
CA ALA A 136 -15.02 -20.21 2.59
C ALA A 136 -14.45 -20.69 3.94
N ARG A 137 -14.69 -19.93 5.01
CA ARG A 137 -14.21 -20.24 6.37
C ARG A 137 -15.04 -21.29 7.10
N ASN A 138 -16.35 -21.34 6.88
CA ASN A 138 -17.24 -22.22 7.66
C ASN A 138 -17.58 -23.49 6.87
N GLU A 139 -17.15 -24.62 7.41
CA GLU A 139 -17.39 -25.94 6.83
C GLU A 139 -18.88 -26.28 6.64
N GLU A 140 -19.76 -25.85 7.53
CA GLU A 140 -21.21 -26.09 7.39
C GLU A 140 -21.78 -25.44 6.13
N TYR A 141 -21.29 -24.26 5.74
CA TYR A 141 -21.69 -23.62 4.49
C TYR A 141 -21.08 -24.30 3.27
N ARG A 142 -19.81 -24.75 3.36
CA ARG A 142 -19.15 -25.49 2.25
C ARG A 142 -19.84 -26.82 1.95
N ASN A 143 -20.27 -27.52 2.99
CA ASN A 143 -20.97 -28.79 2.89
C ASN A 143 -22.49 -28.63 2.65
N ASN A 144 -23.00 -27.40 2.49
CA ASN A 144 -24.41 -27.07 2.31
C ASN A 144 -25.34 -27.53 3.47
N ASN A 145 -24.78 -27.76 4.66
CA ASN A 145 -25.51 -28.18 5.85
C ASN A 145 -26.23 -27.01 6.55
N LYS A 146 -25.82 -25.77 6.29
CA LYS A 146 -26.45 -24.55 6.82
C LYS A 146 -27.02 -23.69 5.70
N LYS A 147 -28.36 -23.51 5.69
CA LYS A 147 -29.11 -22.75 4.68
C LYS A 147 -29.81 -21.56 5.31
N ASP A 148 -29.10 -20.47 5.48
CA ASP A 148 -29.61 -19.22 6.04
C ASP A 148 -29.46 -18.05 5.04
N TRP A 149 -29.62 -16.82 5.54
CA TRP A 149 -29.51 -15.60 4.74
C TRP A 149 -28.11 -15.41 4.11
N ILE A 150 -27.04 -15.97 4.69
CA ILE A 150 -25.68 -15.88 4.14
C ILE A 150 -25.61 -16.70 2.85
N LEU A 151 -25.99 -17.98 2.93
CA LEU A 151 -25.96 -18.86 1.76
C LEU A 151 -26.95 -18.40 0.68
N PHE A 152 -28.15 -17.95 1.09
CA PHE A 152 -29.14 -17.39 0.19
C PHE A 152 -28.62 -16.16 -0.55
N THR A 153 -28.07 -15.17 0.18
CA THR A 153 -27.56 -13.92 -0.42
C THR A 153 -26.35 -14.19 -1.31
N ARG A 154 -25.44 -15.09 -0.92
CA ARG A 154 -24.30 -15.52 -1.76
C ARG A 154 -24.80 -16.07 -3.10
N ASN A 155 -25.76 -16.99 -3.05
CA ASN A 155 -26.32 -17.60 -4.25
C ASN A 155 -27.07 -16.57 -5.12
N LEU A 156 -27.75 -15.60 -4.51
CA LEU A 156 -28.40 -14.49 -5.23
C LEU A 156 -27.38 -13.60 -5.95
N LEU A 157 -26.33 -13.14 -5.26
CA LEU A 157 -25.29 -12.26 -5.81
C LEU A 157 -24.37 -12.98 -6.81
N ASN A 158 -24.32 -14.31 -6.79
CA ASN A 158 -23.61 -15.12 -7.78
C ASN A 158 -24.44 -15.48 -9.02
N ARG A 159 -25.70 -15.02 -9.11
CA ARG A 159 -26.49 -15.18 -10.35
C ARG A 159 -25.84 -14.42 -11.50
N ARG A 160 -26.03 -14.93 -12.72
CA ARG A 160 -25.49 -14.34 -13.97
C ARG A 160 -25.79 -12.85 -14.13
N THR A 161 -26.95 -12.38 -13.67
CA THR A 161 -27.35 -10.96 -13.70
C THR A 161 -26.37 -10.08 -12.92
N PHE A 162 -26.03 -10.44 -11.68
CA PHE A 162 -25.07 -9.70 -10.85
C PHE A 162 -23.63 -9.92 -11.29
N GLN A 163 -23.33 -11.04 -11.98
CA GLN A 163 -22.00 -11.21 -12.56
C GLN A 163 -21.71 -10.24 -13.71
N ARG A 164 -22.74 -9.82 -14.47
CA ARG A 164 -22.56 -8.86 -15.57
C ARG A 164 -22.06 -7.49 -15.09
N ILE A 165 -22.48 -7.06 -13.91
CA ILE A 165 -22.04 -5.77 -13.33
C ILE A 165 -20.64 -5.85 -12.70
N ASN A 166 -20.03 -7.04 -12.58
CA ASN A 166 -18.65 -7.16 -12.10
C ASN A 166 -17.65 -6.40 -12.99
N ILE A 167 -17.95 -6.19 -14.27
CA ILE A 167 -17.09 -5.41 -15.18
C ILE A 167 -16.84 -4.00 -14.65
N ILE A 168 -17.82 -3.39 -13.99
CA ILE A 168 -17.67 -2.07 -13.37
C ILE A 168 -16.65 -2.17 -12.22
N GLY A 169 -16.75 -3.23 -11.40
CA GLY A 169 -15.80 -3.51 -10.33
C GLY A 169 -14.37 -3.73 -10.86
N TYR A 170 -14.21 -4.48 -11.96
CA TYR A 170 -12.91 -4.72 -12.57
C TYR A 170 -12.30 -3.46 -13.20
N LEU A 171 -13.11 -2.66 -13.90
CA LEU A 171 -12.67 -1.40 -14.51
C LEU A 171 -12.24 -0.37 -13.46
N THR A 172 -12.94 -0.32 -12.33
CA THR A 172 -12.66 0.61 -11.22
C THR A 172 -11.68 0.05 -10.19
N ARG A 173 -11.25 -1.21 -10.34
CA ARG A 173 -10.43 -1.96 -9.38
C ARG A 173 -11.05 -2.09 -7.98
N LEU A 174 -12.36 -1.91 -7.86
CA LEU A 174 -13.09 -2.21 -6.63
C LEU A 174 -13.06 -3.72 -6.31
N ASP A 175 -12.66 -4.56 -7.26
CA ASP A 175 -12.46 -5.99 -7.08
C ASP A 175 -11.29 -6.41 -6.21
N GLN A 176 -10.40 -5.47 -5.90
CA GLN A 176 -9.23 -5.73 -5.07
C GLN A 176 -9.63 -6.18 -3.67
N SER A 177 -9.02 -7.26 -3.21
CA SER A 177 -9.14 -7.76 -1.85
C SER A 177 -7.81 -7.60 -1.12
N TRP A 178 -7.89 -7.21 0.15
CA TRP A 178 -6.75 -7.04 1.05
C TRP A 178 -6.89 -7.98 2.23
N SER A 179 -6.63 -9.28 2.02
CA SER A 179 -6.78 -10.32 3.05
C SER A 179 -5.47 -11.08 3.33
N ILE A 180 -4.32 -10.45 3.14
CA ILE A 180 -3.01 -11.12 3.24
C ILE A 180 -2.76 -11.67 4.66
N PHE A 181 -3.36 -11.07 5.69
CA PHE A 181 -3.19 -11.47 7.10
C PHE A 181 -4.52 -11.68 7.84
N ALA A 182 -5.64 -11.69 7.12
CA ALA A 182 -6.97 -11.75 7.73
C ALA A 182 -7.66 -13.08 7.41
N PRO A 183 -8.35 -13.70 8.38
CA PRO A 183 -8.46 -13.30 9.79
C PRO A 183 -7.23 -13.68 10.63
N GLU A 184 -6.46 -14.66 10.18
CA GLU A 184 -5.18 -15.05 10.76
C GLU A 184 -4.14 -15.19 9.66
N PRO A 185 -2.86 -14.89 9.94
CA PRO A 185 -1.79 -15.09 8.98
C PRO A 185 -1.70 -16.59 8.60
N PRO A 186 -1.28 -16.90 7.36
CA PRO A 186 -0.96 -18.27 6.98
C PRO A 186 0.06 -18.87 7.95
N ARG A 187 -0.16 -20.14 8.33
CA ARG A 187 0.73 -20.88 9.24
C ARG A 187 1.59 -21.90 8.51
N ASP A 188 1.42 -22.05 7.20
CA ASP A 188 2.26 -22.82 6.30
C ASP A 188 3.57 -22.05 6.05
N ASP A 189 4.69 -22.54 6.59
CA ASP A 189 6.05 -22.10 6.25
C ASP A 189 6.88 -23.31 5.80
N GLY A 190 8.07 -23.04 5.24
CA GLY A 190 9.02 -24.09 4.89
C GLY A 190 10.05 -23.64 3.86
N TRP A 191 10.98 -24.54 3.56
CA TRP A 191 12.04 -24.30 2.58
C TRP A 191 12.30 -25.54 1.73
N HIS A 192 12.86 -25.31 0.55
CA HIS A 192 13.24 -26.39 -0.35
C HIS A 192 14.69 -26.79 -0.08
N VAL A 193 14.97 -28.08 -0.25
CA VAL A 193 16.32 -28.62 -0.35
C VAL A 193 16.38 -29.37 -1.67
N ILE A 194 17.28 -28.96 -2.56
CA ILE A 194 17.40 -29.52 -3.91
C ILE A 194 18.77 -30.17 -4.06
N LEU A 195 18.78 -31.48 -4.24
CA LEU A 195 19.98 -32.29 -4.38
C LEU A 195 20.14 -32.65 -5.85
N GLY A 196 21.33 -32.43 -6.38
CA GLY A 196 21.72 -32.89 -7.71
C GLY A 196 22.74 -34.00 -7.58
N LYS A 197 22.51 -35.15 -8.21
CA LYS A 197 23.51 -36.21 -8.33
C LYS A 197 24.17 -36.08 -9.69
N LEU A 198 25.48 -35.90 -9.71
CA LEU A 198 26.27 -35.69 -10.92
C LEU A 198 26.75 -37.02 -11.51
N ASN A 199 27.15 -37.00 -12.78
CA ASN A 199 27.71 -38.17 -13.48
C ASN A 199 28.99 -38.72 -12.83
N ASN A 200 29.78 -37.87 -12.16
CA ASN A 200 30.96 -38.27 -11.39
C ASN A 200 30.62 -38.93 -10.04
N GLY A 201 29.33 -39.03 -9.68
CA GLY A 201 28.82 -39.61 -8.43
C GLY A 201 28.70 -38.63 -7.26
N GLU A 202 29.18 -37.39 -7.41
CA GLU A 202 29.06 -36.34 -6.40
C GLU A 202 27.60 -35.88 -6.24
N THR A 203 27.24 -35.47 -5.02
CA THR A 203 25.94 -34.86 -4.73
C THR A 203 26.14 -33.39 -4.36
N VAL A 204 25.49 -32.50 -5.11
CA VAL A 204 25.63 -31.05 -4.99
C VAL A 204 24.32 -30.39 -4.56
N ASN A 205 24.44 -29.19 -3.98
CA ASN A 205 23.30 -28.34 -3.63
C ASN A 205 22.90 -27.46 -4.83
N LEU A 206 21.75 -27.75 -5.44
CA LEU A 206 21.30 -27.00 -6.62
C LEU A 206 20.69 -25.61 -6.30
N LEU A 207 20.51 -25.27 -5.01
CA LEU A 207 20.07 -23.91 -4.61
C LEU A 207 21.25 -22.96 -4.39
N ASP A 208 22.41 -23.50 -4.04
CA ASP A 208 23.66 -22.75 -3.82
C ASP A 208 24.84 -23.72 -3.95
N GLU A 209 25.48 -23.72 -5.12
CA GLU A 209 26.62 -24.58 -5.46
C GLU A 209 27.81 -24.41 -4.51
N ASN A 210 27.94 -23.23 -3.88
CA ASN A 210 29.07 -22.89 -3.02
C ASN A 210 28.83 -23.29 -1.56
N SER A 211 27.67 -23.86 -1.24
CA SER A 211 27.27 -24.22 0.12
C SER A 211 27.00 -25.72 0.23
N PRO A 212 27.39 -26.37 1.35
CA PRO A 212 27.03 -27.75 1.59
C PRO A 212 25.51 -27.91 1.70
N ILE A 213 25.01 -29.10 1.40
CA ILE A 213 23.61 -29.46 1.59
C ILE A 213 23.29 -29.37 3.08
N SER A 214 22.32 -28.53 3.42
CA SER A 214 21.81 -28.37 4.78
C SER A 214 20.31 -28.59 4.80
N TRP A 215 19.85 -29.32 5.82
CA TRP A 215 18.44 -29.55 6.08
C TRP A 215 17.86 -28.50 7.04
N ASP A 216 18.70 -27.64 7.61
CA ASP A 216 18.30 -26.62 8.57
C ASP A 216 17.65 -25.42 7.89
N LYS A 217 16.85 -24.66 8.65
CA LYS A 217 16.18 -23.46 8.15
C LYS A 217 17.21 -22.44 7.65
N PRO A 218 17.13 -21.98 6.38
CA PRO A 218 18.10 -21.04 5.84
C PRO A 218 18.11 -19.71 6.60
N THR A 219 19.30 -19.21 6.89
CA THR A 219 19.50 -17.88 7.49
C THR A 219 18.99 -16.76 6.59
N LEU A 220 18.81 -15.56 7.13
CA LEU A 220 18.44 -14.38 6.34
C LEU A 220 19.40 -14.09 5.18
N LYS A 221 20.69 -14.40 5.34
CA LYS A 221 21.70 -14.22 4.29
C LYS A 221 21.51 -15.25 3.17
N GLN A 222 21.39 -16.54 3.52
CA GLN A 222 21.14 -17.62 2.56
C GLN A 222 19.84 -17.41 1.79
N ARG A 223 18.76 -17.00 2.46
CA ARG A 223 17.47 -16.70 1.79
C ARG A 223 17.60 -15.62 0.72
N ARG A 224 18.45 -14.61 0.91
CA ARG A 224 18.67 -13.56 -0.11
C ARG A 224 19.47 -14.08 -1.31
N GLN A 225 20.35 -15.06 -1.11
CA GLN A 225 21.10 -15.70 -2.19
C GLN A 225 20.21 -16.63 -3.00
N ILE A 226 19.41 -17.47 -2.32
CA ILE A 226 18.48 -18.42 -2.95
C ILE A 226 17.34 -17.65 -3.66
N TYR A 227 16.75 -16.66 -3.00
CA TYR A 227 15.63 -15.87 -3.53
C TYR A 227 16.10 -14.48 -3.98
N GLN A 228 16.86 -14.44 -5.08
CA GLN A 228 17.48 -13.21 -5.61
C GLN A 228 16.45 -12.09 -5.88
N THR A 229 15.24 -12.48 -6.28
CA THR A 229 14.15 -11.54 -6.59
C THR A 229 12.85 -11.97 -5.91
N ILE A 230 11.91 -11.02 -5.79
CA ILE A 230 10.58 -11.31 -5.23
C ILE A 230 9.82 -12.35 -6.08
N GLN A 231 10.08 -12.41 -7.39
CA GLN A 231 9.47 -13.37 -8.30
C GLN A 231 9.91 -14.80 -7.96
N TRP A 232 11.21 -15.01 -7.71
CA TRP A 232 11.72 -16.31 -7.23
C TRP A 232 11.08 -16.69 -5.91
N ARG A 233 11.01 -15.76 -4.95
CA ARG A 233 10.38 -16.02 -3.65
C ARG A 233 8.92 -16.46 -3.81
N VAL A 234 8.14 -15.74 -4.62
CA VAL A 234 6.73 -16.07 -4.89
C VAL A 234 6.59 -17.39 -5.66
N TYR A 235 7.52 -17.69 -6.57
CA TYR A 235 7.56 -18.95 -7.29
C TYR A 235 7.71 -20.14 -6.34
N TYR A 236 8.70 -20.11 -5.46
CA TYR A 236 8.92 -21.18 -4.47
C TYR A 236 7.75 -21.30 -3.47
N ILE A 237 7.15 -20.19 -3.02
CA ILE A 237 5.93 -20.25 -2.18
C ILE A 237 4.81 -21.00 -2.88
N ASN A 238 4.62 -20.75 -4.19
CA ASN A 238 3.56 -21.40 -4.96
C ASN A 238 3.91 -22.84 -5.36
N LEU A 239 5.20 -23.20 -5.43
CA LEU A 239 5.68 -24.51 -5.86
C LEU A 239 5.11 -25.65 -4.99
N ASN A 240 4.99 -25.43 -3.68
CA ASN A 240 4.39 -26.42 -2.75
C ASN A 240 2.87 -26.37 -2.65
N ARG A 241 2.23 -25.40 -3.31
CA ARG A 241 0.76 -25.32 -3.35
C ARG A 241 0.22 -26.20 -4.47
N ALA A 242 -1.08 -26.50 -4.43
CA ALA A 242 -1.75 -27.33 -5.44
C ALA A 242 -1.50 -26.85 -6.88
N ILE A 243 -1.32 -25.54 -7.10
CA ILE A 243 -0.98 -24.96 -8.40
C ILE A 243 0.46 -25.26 -8.83
N GLY A 244 1.42 -25.21 -7.91
CA GLY A 244 2.84 -25.43 -8.17
C GLY A 244 3.21 -26.90 -8.35
N GLN A 245 2.41 -27.82 -7.81
CA GLN A 245 2.61 -29.26 -8.00
C GLN A 245 2.67 -29.67 -9.49
N LYS A 246 2.00 -28.92 -10.38
CA LYS A 246 2.03 -29.13 -11.83
C LYS A 246 3.28 -28.55 -12.50
N LEU A 247 4.02 -27.68 -11.81
CA LEU A 247 5.19 -26.97 -12.33
C LEU A 247 6.49 -27.73 -12.07
N TYR A 248 6.51 -28.68 -11.13
CA TYR A 248 7.72 -29.45 -10.81
C TYR A 248 8.44 -30.05 -12.03
N PRO A 249 7.78 -30.71 -12.99
CA PRO A 249 8.48 -31.24 -14.17
C PRO A 249 9.23 -30.15 -14.94
N HIS A 250 8.59 -29.00 -15.16
CA HIS A 250 9.22 -27.88 -15.88
C HIS A 250 10.33 -27.20 -15.07
N PHE A 251 10.18 -27.16 -13.74
CA PHE A 251 11.19 -26.63 -12.85
C PHE A 251 12.43 -27.53 -12.82
N VAL A 252 12.23 -28.84 -12.79
CA VAL A 252 13.29 -29.85 -12.89
C VAL A 252 14.03 -29.72 -14.22
N ASP A 253 13.30 -29.63 -15.34
CA ASP A 253 13.90 -29.42 -16.66
C ASP A 253 14.71 -28.12 -16.74
N TYR A 254 14.22 -27.06 -16.09
CA TYR A 254 14.95 -25.80 -15.97
C TYR A 254 16.25 -25.98 -15.18
N LEU A 255 16.22 -26.61 -14.01
CA LEU A 255 17.41 -26.84 -13.18
C LEU A 255 18.45 -27.70 -13.91
N ILE A 256 18.02 -28.77 -14.58
CA ILE A 256 18.91 -29.63 -15.38
C ILE A 256 19.59 -28.82 -16.48
N ARG A 257 18.80 -28.06 -17.25
CA ARG A 257 19.33 -27.24 -18.35
C ARG A 257 20.29 -26.16 -17.84
N GLU A 258 19.90 -25.46 -16.78
CA GLU A 258 20.71 -24.38 -16.21
C GLU A 258 22.04 -24.91 -15.69
N TRP A 259 22.03 -26.03 -14.96
CA TRP A 259 23.24 -26.66 -14.45
C TRP A 259 24.14 -27.15 -15.59
N ASN A 260 23.60 -27.97 -16.50
CA ASN A 260 24.38 -28.60 -17.56
C ASN A 260 24.95 -27.59 -18.58
N ASN A 261 24.33 -26.41 -18.73
CA ASN A 261 24.86 -25.34 -19.57
C ASN A 261 26.09 -24.64 -18.97
N ASN A 262 26.24 -24.69 -17.65
CA ASN A 262 27.29 -24.00 -16.91
C ASN A 262 28.40 -24.94 -16.40
N HIS A 263 28.23 -26.26 -16.57
CA HIS A 263 29.15 -27.28 -16.07
C HIS A 263 29.63 -28.22 -17.18
N PRO A 264 30.86 -28.76 -17.08
CA PRO A 264 31.40 -29.68 -18.08
C PRO A 264 30.69 -31.05 -18.06
N PRO A 265 30.82 -31.86 -19.12
CA PRO A 265 30.11 -33.15 -19.27
C PRO A 265 30.23 -34.11 -18.08
N GLU A 266 31.40 -34.18 -17.45
CA GLU A 266 31.69 -35.01 -16.27
C GLU A 266 30.92 -34.59 -15.00
N GLU A 267 30.51 -33.33 -14.93
CA GLU A 267 29.77 -32.73 -13.82
C GLU A 267 28.29 -32.46 -14.19
N GLN A 268 27.81 -33.01 -15.30
CA GLN A 268 26.39 -32.89 -15.65
C GLN A 268 25.50 -33.70 -14.69
N LEU A 269 24.27 -33.22 -14.50
CA LEU A 269 23.28 -33.85 -13.65
C LEU A 269 22.82 -35.20 -14.22
N GLU A 270 23.01 -36.27 -13.44
CA GLU A 270 22.45 -37.59 -13.68
C GLU A 270 21.00 -37.66 -13.20
N SER A 271 20.74 -37.12 -12.00
CA SER A 271 19.41 -37.08 -11.41
C SER A 271 19.30 -35.95 -10.39
N LEU A 272 18.08 -35.57 -10.02
CA LEU A 272 17.87 -34.61 -8.94
C LEU A 272 16.67 -34.95 -8.09
N GLU A 273 16.75 -34.56 -6.83
CA GLU A 273 15.70 -34.76 -5.83
C GLU A 273 15.34 -33.42 -5.20
N ILE A 274 14.04 -33.18 -5.05
CA ILE A 274 13.54 -31.98 -4.37
C ILE A 274 12.83 -32.45 -3.11
N TYR A 275 13.25 -31.89 -1.99
CA TYR A 275 12.60 -32.02 -0.70
C TYR A 275 11.99 -30.69 -0.28
N PHE A 276 10.84 -30.77 0.37
CA PHE A 276 10.26 -29.65 1.09
C PHE A 276 10.33 -29.94 2.60
N MET A 277 10.95 -29.02 3.33
CA MET A 277 10.99 -29.00 4.78
C MET A 277 9.80 -28.16 5.24
N GLU A 278 8.68 -28.81 5.50
CA GLU A 278 7.44 -28.18 5.96
C GLU A 278 7.60 -27.80 7.43
N GLU A 279 7.37 -26.53 7.75
CA GLU A 279 7.40 -25.99 9.10
C GLU A 279 6.08 -25.28 9.38
N ARG A 280 5.28 -25.86 10.26
CA ARG A 280 3.99 -25.26 10.61
C ARG A 280 4.15 -24.32 11.81
N THR A 281 3.71 -23.07 11.65
CA THR A 281 3.70 -22.11 12.76
C THR A 281 2.72 -22.56 13.85
N VAL A 282 3.23 -22.75 15.07
CA VAL A 282 2.49 -23.12 16.29
C VAL A 282 2.39 -21.93 17.26
N PRO A 283 1.51 -21.98 18.28
CA PRO A 283 1.43 -20.94 19.32
C PRO A 283 2.76 -20.68 20.05
N PRO A 284 2.95 -19.50 20.66
CA PRO A 284 4.16 -19.18 21.41
C PRO A 284 4.43 -20.18 22.55
N GLY A 285 5.67 -20.68 22.62
CA GLY A 285 6.11 -21.64 23.64
C GLY A 285 6.02 -23.10 23.19
N GLU A 286 5.42 -23.39 22.04
CA GLU A 286 5.43 -24.71 21.41
C GLU A 286 6.60 -24.85 20.44
N GLU A 287 7.14 -26.06 20.32
CA GLU A 287 8.18 -26.37 19.34
C GLU A 287 7.57 -26.53 17.95
N GLN A 288 8.15 -25.87 16.94
CA GLN A 288 7.66 -25.96 15.57
C GLN A 288 8.02 -27.32 14.97
N PRO A 289 7.03 -28.14 14.55
CA PRO A 289 7.32 -29.41 13.92
C PRO A 289 7.90 -29.16 12.51
N ILE A 290 8.98 -29.88 12.20
CA ILE A 290 9.58 -29.92 10.87
C ILE A 290 9.29 -31.29 10.26
N ASN A 291 8.56 -31.30 9.15
CA ASN A 291 8.29 -32.51 8.38
C ASN A 291 9.08 -32.48 7.06
N LYS A 292 9.82 -33.56 6.79
CA LYS A 292 10.61 -33.70 5.57
C LYS A 292 9.84 -34.50 4.54
N GLU A 293 9.40 -33.84 3.48
CA GLU A 293 8.68 -34.47 2.37
C GLU A 293 9.55 -34.49 1.11
N LYS A 294 9.63 -35.65 0.44
CA LYS A 294 10.20 -35.73 -0.92
C LYS A 294 9.11 -35.36 -1.92
N VAL A 295 9.23 -34.19 -2.53
CA VAL A 295 8.24 -33.65 -3.49
C VAL A 295 8.59 -34.00 -4.94
N TRP A 296 9.85 -34.37 -5.21
CA TRP A 296 10.29 -34.85 -6.52
C TRP A 296 11.48 -35.83 -6.45
N PRO A 297 11.51 -36.90 -7.28
CA PRO A 297 10.36 -37.46 -8.01
C PRO A 297 9.28 -37.96 -7.04
N LYS A 298 8.01 -37.91 -7.44
CA LYS A 298 6.93 -38.47 -6.63
C LYS A 298 7.07 -39.99 -6.57
N SER A 299 6.93 -40.53 -5.36
CA SER A 299 6.89 -41.98 -5.10
C SER A 299 5.65 -42.62 -5.70
#